data_AF-A0A9P5TFX5-F1
#
_entry.id   AF-A0A9P5TFX5-F1
#
_cell.length_a   1.000
_cell.length_b   1.000
_cell.length_c   1.000
_cell.angle_alpha   90.00
_cell.angle_beta   90.00
_cell.angle_gamma   90.00
#
_symmetry.space_group_name_H-M   'P 1'
#
loop_
_entity.id
_entity.type
_entity.pdbx_description
1 polymer ?
#
loop_
_entity_poly.entity_id
_entity_poly.type
_entity_poly.pdbx_seq_one_letter_code
_entity_poly.pdbx_strand_id
1 'polypeptide(L)'
;MSAPVELVRRTVPNLEISLRETGKGRDKRHFGLAIYTPGEIIVNGKRKTIHEYVLDPHEGCLVYVEDSRVTTNTQIAVSAKLIPHGHEASNAALEDAVKQQIHTAEKSYLATDANYRNCFDFAVQLVKCLKAAGYVSGADYAKLEDYWRANHEKVRAKTAAHVKEDIRNRKG
;
A
#
# COMPACT_ATOMS: atom_id res chain seq x y z
N MET A 1 -5.03 -24.32 47.22
CA MET A 1 -4.93 -24.95 45.88
C MET A 1 -5.00 -23.82 44.87
N SER A 2 -3.87 -23.45 44.27
CA SER A 2 -3.83 -22.39 43.25
C SER A 2 -4.14 -23.01 41.90
N ALA A 3 -5.08 -22.44 41.16
CA ALA A 3 -5.46 -22.88 39.82
C ALA A 3 -4.25 -22.78 38.86
N PRO A 4 -4.13 -23.68 37.88
CA PRO A 4 -3.05 -23.61 36.90
C PRO A 4 -3.18 -22.29 36.12
N VAL A 5 -2.12 -21.50 36.11
CA VAL A 5 -2.00 -20.33 35.25
C VAL A 5 -1.93 -20.86 33.82
N GLU A 6 -3.02 -20.71 33.08
CA GLU A 6 -3.05 -20.97 31.65
C GLU A 6 -2.12 -19.95 30.99
N LEU A 7 -0.92 -20.40 30.63
CA LEU A 7 0.00 -19.66 29.78
C LEU A 7 -0.65 -19.55 28.40
N VAL A 8 -1.52 -18.55 28.24
CA VAL A 8 -1.99 -18.11 26.92
C VAL A 8 -0.72 -17.74 26.15
N ARG A 9 -0.26 -18.64 25.29
CA ARG A 9 0.79 -18.34 24.32
C ARG A 9 0.24 -17.20 23.48
N ARG A 10 0.66 -15.96 23.80
CA ARG A 10 0.44 -14.82 22.92
C ARG A 10 1.08 -15.19 21.58
N THR A 11 0.25 -15.59 20.62
CA THR A 11 0.64 -15.66 19.21
C THR A 11 1.08 -14.26 18.83
N VAL A 12 2.38 -14.08 18.61
CA VAL A 12 2.91 -12.82 18.09
C VAL A 12 2.26 -12.59 16.73
N PRO A 13 1.61 -11.44 16.48
CA PRO A 13 1.06 -11.13 15.18
C PRO A 13 2.11 -11.32 14.08
N ASN A 14 1.68 -11.90 12.96
CA ASN A 14 2.51 -12.19 11.81
C ASN A 14 1.81 -11.66 10.56
N LEU A 15 2.06 -10.37 10.25
CA LEU A 15 1.57 -9.72 9.05
C LEU A 15 2.72 -9.14 8.25
N GLU A 16 2.51 -9.06 6.95
CA GLU A 16 3.34 -8.34 6.00
C GLU A 16 2.54 -7.24 5.32
N ILE A 17 3.24 -6.18 4.93
CA ILE A 17 2.76 -5.22 3.96
C ILE A 17 3.61 -5.31 2.69
N SER A 18 2.95 -5.44 1.55
CA SER A 18 3.64 -5.53 0.26
C SER A 18 3.27 -4.41 -0.68
N LEU A 19 4.28 -3.84 -1.31
CA LEU A 19 4.11 -3.05 -2.51
C LEU A 19 3.78 -3.99 -3.67
N ARG A 20 2.55 -3.87 -4.17
CA ARG A 20 2.06 -4.59 -5.33
C ARG A 20 2.25 -3.74 -6.58
N GLU A 21 2.52 -4.43 -7.68
CA GLU A 21 2.66 -3.82 -8.98
C GLU A 21 1.84 -4.59 -10.02
N THR A 22 1.11 -3.86 -10.85
CA THR A 22 0.59 -4.35 -12.13
C THR A 22 1.31 -3.69 -13.30
N GLY A 23 1.28 -4.35 -14.46
CA GLY A 23 1.79 -3.76 -15.69
C GLY A 23 3.31 -3.55 -15.69
N LYS A 24 4.08 -4.35 -14.93
CA LYS A 24 5.55 -4.28 -14.93
C LYS A 24 6.10 -4.32 -16.36
N GLY A 25 6.97 -3.38 -16.69
CA GLY A 25 7.53 -3.22 -18.04
C GLY A 25 6.58 -2.64 -19.09
N ARG A 26 5.34 -2.31 -18.73
CA ARG A 26 4.34 -1.67 -19.60
C ARG A 26 4.16 -0.19 -19.23
N ASP A 27 3.38 0.53 -20.03
CA ASP A 27 3.15 1.96 -19.80
C ASP A 27 2.14 2.26 -18.68
N LYS A 28 1.26 1.30 -18.37
CA LYS A 28 0.25 1.41 -17.33
C LYS A 28 0.66 0.66 -16.06
N ARG A 29 1.80 1.05 -15.48
CA ARG A 29 2.22 0.53 -14.16
C ARG A 29 1.33 1.13 -13.09
N HIS A 30 0.79 0.30 -12.21
CA HIS A 30 -0.04 0.73 -11.10
C HIS A 30 0.41 0.04 -9.81
N PHE A 31 0.30 0.78 -8.70
CA PHE A 31 0.87 0.41 -7.42
C PHE A 31 -0.13 0.59 -6.29
N GLY A 32 -0.06 -0.33 -5.33
CA GLY A 32 -0.87 -0.31 -4.12
C GLY A 32 -0.21 -1.13 -3.02
N LEU A 33 -0.71 -1.00 -1.79
CA LEU A 33 -0.24 -1.74 -0.63
C LEU A 33 -1.23 -2.84 -0.27
N ALA A 34 -0.75 -4.04 -0.03
CA ALA A 34 -1.56 -5.15 0.48
C ALA A 34 -1.05 -5.56 1.86
N ILE A 35 -1.96 -5.72 2.83
CA ILE A 35 -1.66 -6.23 4.16
C ILE A 35 -2.20 -7.66 4.26
N TYR A 36 -1.36 -8.62 4.65
CA TYR A 36 -1.73 -10.04 4.66
C TYR A 36 -0.79 -10.87 5.57
N THR A 37 -1.27 -12.03 6.02
CA THR A 37 -0.41 -13.04 6.68
C THR A 37 0.48 -13.70 5.62
N PRO A 38 1.77 -13.97 5.87
CA PRO A 38 2.62 -14.69 4.91
C PRO A 38 1.98 -15.99 4.43
N GLY A 39 1.95 -16.20 3.11
CA GLY A 39 1.29 -17.36 2.48
C GLY A 39 -0.23 -17.22 2.26
N GLU A 40 -0.86 -16.17 2.80
CA GLU A 40 -2.31 -15.92 2.73
C GLU A 40 -2.69 -14.82 1.73
N ILE A 41 -1.95 -14.70 0.62
CA ILE A 41 -2.28 -13.74 -0.45
C ILE A 41 -3.69 -14.00 -1.01
N ILE A 42 -4.15 -15.26 -0.95
CA ILE A 42 -5.53 -15.70 -1.20
C ILE A 42 -5.92 -16.71 -0.12
N VAL A 43 -6.96 -16.45 0.66
CA VAL A 43 -7.50 -17.41 1.65
C VAL A 43 -8.97 -17.65 1.33
N ASN A 44 -9.35 -18.90 1.12
CA ASN A 44 -10.75 -19.32 0.88
C ASN A 44 -11.45 -18.53 -0.25
N GLY A 45 -10.72 -18.18 -1.32
CA GLY A 45 -11.23 -17.36 -2.42
C GLY A 45 -11.46 -15.88 -2.07
N LYS A 46 -11.25 -15.47 -0.81
CA LYS A 46 -11.26 -14.07 -0.38
C LYS A 46 -9.90 -13.46 -0.68
N ARG A 47 -9.91 -12.56 -1.64
CA ARG A 47 -8.78 -11.74 -2.04
C ARG A 47 -8.56 -10.66 -0.97
N LYS A 48 -7.31 -10.44 -0.54
CA LYS A 48 -6.96 -9.42 0.46
C LYS A 48 -7.18 -8.00 -0.10
N THR A 49 -7.40 -7.06 0.80
CA THR A 49 -7.66 -5.67 0.47
C THR A 49 -6.38 -4.98 0.03
N ILE A 50 -6.51 -4.12 -0.97
CA ILE A 50 -5.45 -3.22 -1.42
C ILE A 50 -5.81 -1.80 -0.97
N HIS A 51 -4.82 -1.12 -0.43
CA HIS A 51 -4.83 0.29 -0.06
C HIS A 51 -4.06 1.05 -1.12
N GLU A 52 -4.72 1.92 -1.87
CA GLU A 52 -4.10 2.57 -3.02
C GLU A 52 -4.70 3.94 -3.32
N TYR A 53 -4.00 4.68 -4.18
CA TYR A 53 -4.46 5.93 -4.73
C TYR A 53 -4.82 5.73 -6.19
N VAL A 54 -6.05 6.06 -6.57
CA VAL A 54 -6.55 5.89 -7.96
C VAL A 54 -7.02 7.23 -8.51
N LEU A 55 -7.01 7.36 -9.84
CA LEU A 55 -7.54 8.54 -10.50
C LEU A 55 -9.06 8.56 -10.34
N ASP A 56 -9.56 9.58 -9.66
CA ASP A 56 -10.97 9.91 -9.63
C ASP A 56 -11.42 10.26 -11.06
N PRO A 57 -12.36 9.49 -11.65
CA PRO A 57 -12.78 9.72 -13.01
C PRO A 57 -13.59 11.01 -13.21
N HIS A 58 -14.13 11.58 -12.15
CA HIS A 58 -14.95 12.79 -12.17
C HIS A 58 -14.11 14.04 -11.85
N GLU A 59 -13.25 13.96 -10.84
CA GLU A 59 -12.45 15.10 -10.40
C GLU A 59 -11.08 15.20 -11.08
N GLY A 60 -10.59 14.12 -11.70
CA GLY A 60 -9.28 14.09 -12.35
C GLY A 60 -8.10 14.24 -11.38
N CYS A 61 -8.33 14.00 -10.08
CA CYS A 61 -7.30 13.95 -9.05
C CYS A 61 -7.10 12.52 -8.56
N LEU A 62 -5.98 12.24 -7.89
CA LEU A 62 -5.83 10.97 -7.17
C LEU A 62 -6.57 11.03 -5.84
N VAL A 63 -7.35 9.99 -5.55
CA VAL A 63 -8.05 9.77 -4.28
C VAL A 63 -7.63 8.45 -3.67
N TYR A 64 -7.53 8.41 -2.35
CA TYR A 64 -7.34 7.17 -1.62
C TYR A 64 -8.59 6.29 -1.74
N VAL A 65 -8.38 5.01 -2.04
CA VAL A 65 -9.42 3.99 -2.03
C VAL A 65 -8.92 2.77 -1.28
N GLU A 66 -9.81 2.20 -0.46
CA GLU A 66 -9.69 0.85 0.06
C GLU A 66 -10.61 -0.04 -0.78
N ASP A 67 -10.23 -0.25 -2.03
CA ASP A 67 -10.93 -1.17 -2.89
C ASP A 67 -10.01 -1.62 -4.01
N SER A 68 -9.47 -2.81 -3.82
CA SER A 68 -9.24 -3.73 -4.91
C SER A 68 -8.77 -5.04 -4.30
N ARG A 69 -9.18 -6.11 -4.96
CA ARG A 69 -8.97 -7.45 -4.48
C ARG A 69 -7.65 -7.98 -5.03
N VAL A 70 -6.69 -8.33 -4.16
CA VAL A 70 -5.44 -8.99 -4.56
C VAL A 70 -5.73 -10.24 -5.43
N THR A 71 -5.22 -10.27 -6.67
CA THR A 71 -5.27 -11.47 -7.53
C THR A 71 -3.91 -12.15 -7.54
N THR A 72 -3.85 -13.44 -7.89
CA THR A 72 -2.57 -14.13 -8.11
C THR A 72 -1.71 -13.48 -9.20
N ASN A 73 -2.33 -12.75 -10.15
CA ASN A 73 -1.65 -12.14 -11.29
C ASN A 73 -0.96 -10.81 -10.96
N THR A 74 -1.22 -10.20 -9.79
CA THR A 74 -0.46 -9.02 -9.36
C THR A 74 0.92 -9.44 -8.83
N GLN A 75 1.99 -8.74 -9.21
CA GLN A 75 3.34 -9.06 -8.77
C GLN A 75 3.62 -8.35 -7.43
N ILE A 76 4.22 -9.06 -6.47
CA ILE A 76 4.84 -8.41 -5.31
C ILE A 76 6.18 -7.83 -5.77
N ALA A 77 6.34 -6.52 -5.66
CA ALA A 77 7.60 -5.86 -5.96
C ALA A 77 8.55 -5.96 -4.76
N VAL A 78 8.06 -5.58 -3.57
CA VAL A 78 8.80 -5.59 -2.30
C VAL A 78 7.82 -5.83 -1.15
N SER A 79 8.27 -6.52 -0.10
CA SER A 79 7.49 -6.78 1.13
C SER A 79 8.26 -6.29 2.36
N ALA A 80 7.51 -5.91 3.39
CA ALA A 80 8.01 -5.55 4.71
C ALA A 80 7.21 -6.29 5.78
N LYS A 81 7.88 -6.72 6.86
CA LYS A 81 7.18 -7.26 8.03
C LYS A 81 6.55 -6.13 8.83
N LEU A 82 5.33 -6.35 9.31
CA LEU A 82 4.65 -5.46 10.23
C LEU A 82 5.01 -5.85 11.67
N ILE A 83 5.41 -4.86 12.46
CA ILE A 83 5.88 -5.02 13.83
C ILE A 83 4.79 -4.48 14.77
N PRO A 84 4.25 -5.29 15.70
CA PRO A 84 3.38 -4.78 16.75
C PRO A 84 4.10 -3.70 17.58
N HIS A 85 3.43 -2.58 17.83
CA HIS A 85 4.02 -1.42 18.51
C HIS A 85 3.10 -0.83 19.60
N GLY A 86 1.78 -0.88 19.43
CA GLY A 86 0.76 -0.33 20.34
C GLY A 86 0.01 -1.36 21.19
N HIS A 87 0.65 -2.50 21.52
CA HIS A 87 0.07 -3.64 22.26
C HIS A 87 -0.87 -4.56 21.45
N GLU A 88 -0.76 -4.57 20.13
CA GLU A 88 -1.59 -5.42 19.28
C GLU A 88 -1.30 -6.90 19.53
N ALA A 89 -2.30 -7.62 20.06
CA ALA A 89 -2.16 -9.01 20.47
C ALA A 89 -2.62 -10.02 19.39
N SER A 90 -3.13 -9.55 18.25
CA SER A 90 -3.63 -10.37 17.15
C SER A 90 -3.33 -9.73 15.79
N ASN A 91 -3.39 -10.53 14.72
CA ASN A 91 -3.29 -10.02 13.35
C ASN A 91 -4.37 -8.97 13.06
N ALA A 92 -5.61 -9.18 13.51
CA ALA A 92 -6.68 -8.22 13.29
C ALA A 92 -6.39 -6.87 13.97
N ALA A 93 -5.93 -6.89 15.23
CA ALA A 93 -5.57 -5.67 15.94
C ALA A 93 -4.40 -4.93 15.27
N LEU A 94 -3.39 -5.67 14.78
CA LEU A 94 -2.27 -5.09 14.04
C LEU A 94 -2.70 -4.52 12.70
N GLU A 95 -3.56 -5.21 11.96
CA GLU A 95 -4.11 -4.73 10.69
C GLU A 95 -4.90 -3.44 10.89
N ASP A 96 -5.77 -3.36 11.90
CA ASP A 96 -6.55 -2.16 12.22
C ASP A 96 -5.65 -0.98 12.61
N ALA A 97 -4.64 -1.22 13.46
CA ALA A 97 -3.69 -0.19 13.89
C ALA A 97 -2.89 0.37 12.70
N VAL A 98 -2.45 -0.51 11.79
CA VAL A 98 -1.74 -0.15 10.55
C VAL A 98 -2.66 0.64 9.61
N LYS A 99 -3.91 0.22 9.42
CA LYS A 99 -4.88 0.93 8.56
C LYS A 99 -5.15 2.36 9.05
N GLN A 100 -5.23 2.58 10.35
CA GLN A 100 -5.41 3.92 10.92
C GLN A 100 -4.25 4.88 10.57
N GLN A 101 -3.04 4.36 10.34
CA GLN A 101 -1.90 5.18 9.89
C GLN A 101 -1.92 5.46 8.38
N ILE A 102 -2.67 4.67 7.62
CA ILE A 102 -2.72 4.71 6.15
C ILE A 102 -3.83 5.64 5.64
N HIS A 103 -4.79 6.00 6.48
CA HIS A 103 -5.92 6.85 6.09
C HIS A 103 -5.50 8.29 5.82
N THR A 104 -5.45 8.65 4.54
CA THR A 104 -5.17 10.02 4.09
C THR A 104 -6.24 10.51 3.13
N ALA A 105 -6.96 11.57 3.50
CA ALA A 105 -7.89 12.29 2.61
C ALA A 105 -7.16 13.19 1.59
N GLU A 106 -5.87 12.95 1.37
CA GLU A 106 -5.04 13.75 0.48
C GLU A 106 -5.52 13.57 -0.97
N LYS A 107 -5.56 14.66 -1.74
CA LYS A 107 -5.86 14.64 -3.19
C LYS A 107 -4.67 15.23 -3.93
N SER A 108 -4.25 14.63 -5.05
CA SER A 108 -3.22 15.21 -5.94
C SER A 108 -3.79 15.46 -7.33
N TYR A 109 -3.72 16.72 -7.78
CA TYR A 109 -4.28 17.19 -9.06
C TYR A 109 -3.17 17.32 -10.11
N LEU A 110 -3.17 16.43 -11.10
CA LEU A 110 -2.13 16.45 -12.14
C LEU A 110 -2.08 17.76 -12.94
N ALA A 111 -3.23 18.39 -13.16
CA ALA A 111 -3.33 19.59 -14.00
C ALA A 111 -2.64 20.83 -13.39
N THR A 112 -2.47 20.86 -12.07
CA THR A 112 -1.99 22.05 -11.33
C THR A 112 -0.75 21.77 -10.48
N ASP A 113 -0.39 20.51 -10.28
CA ASP A 113 0.73 20.13 -9.41
C ASP A 113 1.99 19.81 -10.23
N ALA A 114 2.95 20.73 -10.23
CA ALA A 114 4.28 20.52 -10.82
C ALA A 114 5.06 19.38 -10.12
N ASN A 115 4.65 19.03 -8.90
CA ASN A 115 5.19 17.94 -8.09
C ASN A 115 4.21 16.77 -7.97
N TYR A 116 3.29 16.62 -8.94
CA TYR A 116 2.27 15.58 -8.95
C TYR A 116 2.82 14.24 -8.45
N ARG A 117 2.19 13.72 -7.41
CA ARG A 117 2.51 12.42 -6.83
C ARG A 117 1.57 11.40 -7.44
N ASN A 118 2.09 10.29 -7.94
CA ASN A 118 1.27 9.20 -8.44
C ASN A 118 0.99 8.13 -7.36
N CYS A 119 0.25 7.08 -7.71
CA CYS A 119 -0.04 5.97 -6.80
C CYS A 119 1.21 5.30 -6.20
N PHE A 120 2.34 5.30 -6.92
CA PHE A 120 3.59 4.76 -6.41
C PHE A 120 4.22 5.65 -5.35
N ASP A 121 4.23 6.96 -5.58
CA ASP A 121 4.71 7.95 -4.61
C ASP A 121 3.91 7.85 -3.30
N PHE A 122 2.58 7.76 -3.41
CA PHE A 122 1.70 7.60 -2.25
C PHE A 122 1.92 6.28 -1.53
N ALA A 123 2.02 5.15 -2.23
CA ALA A 123 2.28 3.86 -1.59
C ALA A 123 3.56 3.88 -0.74
N VAL A 124 4.63 4.51 -1.23
CA VAL A 124 5.91 4.58 -0.49
C VAL A 124 5.82 5.59 0.66
N GLN A 125 5.10 6.70 0.48
CA GLN A 125 4.81 7.67 1.55
C GLN A 125 4.03 7.02 2.70
N LEU A 126 3.04 6.18 2.40
CA LEU A 126 2.26 5.46 3.42
C LEU A 126 3.16 4.52 4.24
N VAL A 127 4.09 3.80 3.61
CA VAL A 127 5.05 2.96 4.36
C VAL A 127 6.06 3.80 5.16
N LYS A 128 6.41 5.00 4.69
CA LYS A 128 7.20 5.95 5.48
C LYS A 128 6.45 6.36 6.76
N CYS A 129 5.14 6.58 6.69
CA CYS A 129 4.31 6.85 7.87
C CYS A 129 4.31 5.66 8.83
N LEU A 130 4.16 4.44 8.32
CA LEU A 130 4.23 3.22 9.15
C LEU A 130 5.58 3.05 9.85
N LYS A 131 6.68 3.37 9.17
CA LYS A 131 8.02 3.38 9.77
C LYS A 131 8.10 4.42 10.90
N ALA A 132 7.60 5.63 10.68
CA ALA A 132 7.59 6.68 11.70
C ALA A 132 6.74 6.30 12.92
N ALA A 133 5.66 5.54 12.70
CA ALA A 133 4.79 5.02 13.76
C ALA A 133 5.31 3.72 14.41
N GLY A 134 6.46 3.19 13.99
CA GLY A 134 7.10 2.00 14.58
C GLY A 134 6.62 0.65 14.03
N TYR A 135 5.66 0.63 13.09
CA TYR A 135 5.10 -0.60 12.52
C TYR A 135 5.98 -1.24 11.43
N VAL A 136 6.95 -0.51 10.88
CA VAL A 136 7.88 -1.01 9.86
C VAL A 136 9.31 -0.68 10.27
N SER A 137 10.21 -1.66 10.16
CA SER A 137 11.63 -1.45 10.47
C SER A 137 12.29 -0.46 9.51
N GLY A 138 13.36 0.20 9.95
CA GLY A 138 14.15 1.07 9.07
C GLY A 138 14.75 0.32 7.88
N ALA A 139 15.16 -0.94 8.07
CA ALA A 139 15.73 -1.78 7.02
C ALA A 139 14.69 -2.20 5.98
N ASP A 140 13.48 -2.55 6.39
CA ASP A 140 12.42 -2.91 5.44
C ASP A 140 11.91 -1.69 4.70
N TYR A 141 11.76 -0.54 5.37
CA TYR A 141 11.46 0.71 4.67
C TYR A 141 12.52 1.06 3.61
N ALA A 142 13.81 0.88 3.92
CA ALA A 142 14.88 1.16 2.97
C ALA A 142 14.75 0.34 1.68
N LYS A 143 14.35 -0.95 1.75
CA LYS A 143 14.11 -1.78 0.55
C LYS A 143 13.02 -1.20 -0.35
N LEU A 144 11.94 -0.68 0.23
CA LEU A 144 10.87 -0.04 -0.52
C LEU A 144 11.31 1.30 -1.09
N GLU A 145 12.05 2.09 -0.30
CA GLU A 145 12.61 3.37 -0.73
C GLU A 145 13.58 3.20 -1.90
N ASP A 146 14.46 2.19 -1.86
CA ASP A 146 15.39 1.89 -2.94
C ASP A 146 14.66 1.48 -4.23
N TYR A 147 13.61 0.65 -4.11
CA TYR A 147 12.77 0.30 -5.25
C TYR A 147 12.09 1.54 -5.84
N TRP A 148 11.62 2.46 -4.99
CA TRP A 148 11.06 3.74 -5.39
C TRP A 148 12.08 4.62 -6.10
N ARG A 149 13.25 4.88 -5.50
CA ARG A 149 14.35 5.65 -6.08
C ARG A 149 14.72 5.17 -7.48
N ALA A 150 14.79 3.85 -7.68
CA ALA A 150 15.15 3.27 -8.97
C ALA A 150 14.08 3.45 -10.08
N ASN A 151 12.82 3.73 -9.71
CA ASN A 151 11.68 3.64 -10.64
C ASN A 151 10.81 4.89 -10.74
N HIS A 152 10.75 5.74 -9.71
CA HIS A 152 9.66 6.70 -9.54
C HIS A 152 9.56 7.73 -10.66
N GLU A 153 10.68 8.27 -11.16
CA GLU A 153 10.65 9.28 -12.23
C GLU A 153 10.05 8.71 -13.52
N LYS A 154 10.43 7.49 -13.89
CA LYS A 154 9.91 6.80 -15.07
C LYS A 154 8.42 6.51 -14.93
N VAL A 155 7.99 6.06 -13.74
CA VAL A 155 6.57 5.80 -13.48
C VAL A 155 5.78 7.11 -13.52
N ARG A 156 6.26 8.18 -12.87
CA ARG A 156 5.59 9.49 -12.81
C ARG A 156 5.42 10.12 -14.19
N ALA A 157 6.46 10.13 -15.02
CA ALA A 157 6.40 10.66 -16.36
C ALA A 157 5.32 9.95 -17.22
N LYS A 158 5.24 8.63 -17.13
CA LYS A 158 4.24 7.82 -17.85
C LYS A 158 2.83 8.02 -17.31
N THR A 159 2.65 8.05 -15.99
CA THR A 159 1.36 8.35 -15.35
C THR A 159 0.84 9.72 -15.80
N ALA A 160 1.70 10.75 -15.79
CA ALA A 160 1.33 12.09 -16.19
C ALA A 160 0.89 12.18 -17.66
N ALA A 161 1.56 11.46 -18.58
CA ALA A 161 1.15 11.40 -19.97
C ALA A 161 -0.23 10.75 -20.13
N HIS A 162 -0.46 9.62 -19.46
CA HIS A 162 -1.71 8.88 -19.57
C HIS A 162 -2.92 9.65 -19.00
N VAL A 163 -2.80 10.22 -17.81
CA VAL A 163 -3.91 10.97 -17.19
C VAL A 163 -4.26 12.21 -18.01
N LYS A 164 -3.28 12.88 -18.64
CA LYS A 164 -3.55 14.01 -19.57
C LYS A 164 -4.35 13.56 -20.80
N GLU A 165 -4.03 12.39 -21.35
CA GLU A 165 -4.79 11.79 -22.44
C GLU A 165 -6.22 11.45 -22.03
N ASP A 166 -6.40 10.79 -20.88
CA ASP A 166 -7.73 10.44 -20.35
C ASP A 166 -8.60 11.68 -20.10
N ILE A 167 -8.03 12.75 -19.50
CA ILE A 167 -8.75 14.02 -19.29
C ILE A 167 -9.15 14.65 -20.63
N ARG A 168 -8.28 14.60 -21.65
CA ARG A 168 -8.59 15.13 -22.98
C ARG A 168 -9.75 14.37 -23.64
N ASN A 169 -9.70 13.04 -23.60
CA ASN A 169 -10.72 12.18 -24.21
C ASN A 169 -12.10 12.29 -23.56
N ARG A 170 -12.19 12.77 -22.31
CA ARG A 170 -13.48 13.03 -21.63
C ARG A 170 -14.08 14.39 -21.94
N LYS A 171 -13.29 15.32 -22.49
CA LYS A 171 -13.72 16.69 -22.80
C LYS A 171 -14.04 16.91 -24.28
N GLY A 172 -13.69 15.97 -25.14
CA GLY A 172 -14.05 15.96 -26.57
C GLY A 172 -15.20 15.01 -26.83
#